data_AF-A0A8J9SAX0-F1
#
_entry.id   AF-A0A8J9SAX0-F1
#
_cell.length_a   1.000
_cell.length_b   1.000
_cell.length_c   1.000
_cell.angle_alpha   90.00
_cell.angle_beta   90.00
_cell.angle_gamma   90.00
#
_symmetry.space_group_name_H-M   'P 1'
#
loop_
_entity.id
_entity.type
_entity.pdbx_description
1 polymer ?
#
loop_
_entity_poly.entity_id
_entity_poly.type
_entity_poly.pdbx_seq_one_letter_code
_entity_poly.pdbx_strand_id
1 'polypeptide(L)'
;SLSCPTSISANATPQQRIFLQTAVAGLATEYSGRAMDSFACLVEVEMLGKIWGFDLKFLRSLYLLAMYELAKDRMVDELLTKSATVIDGPYFVEGAVDIVCRRLNDFLFGDRMRTGEIQGVVGMLDADLCEWLQSRAESSSYFVKPGPPSSIRIGNTHLFTMRLLSLSATAQIEPALRVKIHSLVVLSGTLVKALEGRK
;
A
#
# COMPACT_ATOMS: atom_id res chain seq x y z
N SER A 1 -4.47 -11.31 5.26
CA SER A 1 -5.78 -10.70 5.55
C SER A 1 -5.51 -9.43 6.33
N LEU A 2 -6.04 -8.27 5.89
CA LEU A 2 -5.85 -7.01 6.62
C LEU A 2 -6.50 -7.14 7.99
N SER A 3 -5.69 -7.08 9.05
CA SER A 3 -6.17 -7.03 10.44
C SER A 3 -7.10 -5.83 10.62
N CYS A 4 -8.25 -6.11 11.20
CA CYS A 4 -9.35 -5.18 11.36
C CYS A 4 -8.93 -4.04 12.29
N PRO A 5 -9.03 -2.75 11.88
CA PRO A 5 -8.79 -1.67 12.82
C PRO A 5 -9.91 -1.66 13.87
N THR A 6 -9.52 -1.31 15.10
CA THR A 6 -10.37 -1.21 16.30
C THR A 6 -11.43 -0.09 16.21
N SER A 7 -11.58 0.55 15.05
CA SER A 7 -12.41 1.74 14.82
C SER A 7 -13.76 1.45 14.15
N ILE A 8 -14.12 0.18 13.95
CA ILE A 8 -15.40 -0.19 13.34
C ILE A 8 -16.48 -0.16 14.43
N SER A 9 -17.45 0.76 14.27
CA SER A 9 -18.67 0.79 15.06
C SER A 9 -19.29 -0.62 15.14
N ALA A 10 -19.72 -1.01 16.35
CA ALA A 10 -20.33 -2.31 16.65
C ALA A 10 -21.56 -2.67 15.79
N ASN A 11 -22.06 -1.73 14.97
CA ASN A 11 -23.27 -1.84 14.18
C ASN A 11 -23.04 -2.13 12.68
N ALA A 12 -21.79 -2.10 12.19
CA ALA A 12 -21.53 -2.29 10.76
C ALA A 12 -21.51 -3.77 10.37
N THR A 13 -22.36 -4.17 9.42
CA THR A 13 -22.44 -5.56 8.96
C THR A 13 -21.27 -5.91 8.02
N PRO A 14 -20.87 -7.19 7.94
CA PRO A 14 -19.87 -7.64 6.96
C PRO A 14 -20.24 -7.29 5.52
N GLN A 15 -21.54 -7.34 5.17
CA GLN A 15 -22.05 -7.00 3.84
C GLN A 15 -21.87 -5.51 3.53
N GLN A 16 -22.15 -4.63 4.49
CA GLN A 16 -21.91 -3.18 4.35
C GLN A 16 -20.43 -2.88 4.11
N ARG A 17 -19.54 -3.59 4.80
CA ARG A 17 -18.09 -3.46 4.61
C ARG A 17 -17.65 -3.87 3.21
N ILE A 18 -18.10 -5.03 2.74
CA ILE A 18 -17.80 -5.53 1.39
C ILE A 18 -18.32 -4.55 0.34
N PHE A 19 -19.53 -4.02 0.54
CA PHE A 19 -20.12 -3.02 -0.34
C PHE A 19 -19.24 -1.76 -0.42
N LEU A 20 -18.87 -1.16 0.72
CA LEU A 20 -18.03 0.04 0.73
C LEU A 20 -16.65 -0.23 0.14
N GLN A 21 -16.03 -1.38 0.42
CA GLN A 21 -14.76 -1.76 -0.19
C GLN A 21 -14.85 -1.85 -1.71
N THR A 22 -15.95 -2.44 -2.22
CA THR A 22 -16.19 -2.55 -3.65
C THR A 22 -16.43 -1.19 -4.29
N ALA A 23 -17.23 -0.33 -3.64
CA ALA A 23 -17.50 1.02 -4.12
C ALA A 23 -16.22 1.87 -4.17
N VAL A 24 -15.41 1.84 -3.10
CA VAL A 24 -14.12 2.53 -3.02
C VAL A 24 -13.15 2.03 -4.10
N ALA A 25 -13.04 0.72 -4.30
CA ALA A 25 -12.20 0.15 -5.35
C ALA A 25 -12.69 0.52 -6.75
N GLY A 26 -14.01 0.58 -6.97
CA GLY A 26 -14.63 1.05 -8.22
C GLY A 26 -14.25 2.49 -8.53
N LEU A 27 -14.44 3.40 -7.57
CA LEU A 27 -14.06 4.81 -7.71
C LEU A 27 -12.56 4.98 -7.97
N ALA A 28 -11.71 4.23 -7.26
CA ALA A 28 -10.27 4.26 -7.48
C ALA A 28 -9.90 3.76 -8.89
N THR A 29 -10.63 2.78 -9.42
CA THR A 29 -10.45 2.26 -10.78
C THR A 29 -10.82 3.30 -11.83
N GLU A 30 -11.95 3.98 -11.66
CA GLU A 30 -12.49 4.99 -12.58
C GLU A 30 -11.72 6.31 -12.54
N TYR A 31 -11.07 6.63 -11.42
CA TYR A 31 -10.32 7.87 -11.29
C TYR A 31 -9.21 8.01 -12.35
N SER A 32 -9.32 9.05 -13.16
CA SER A 32 -8.42 9.33 -14.29
C SER A 32 -7.73 10.70 -14.21
N GLY A 33 -7.90 11.41 -13.08
CA GLY A 33 -7.26 12.70 -12.84
C GLY A 33 -5.73 12.60 -12.78
N ARG A 34 -5.05 13.70 -13.11
CA ARG A 34 -3.57 13.75 -13.11
C ARG A 34 -2.96 13.65 -11.71
N ALA A 35 -3.56 14.37 -10.76
CA ALA A 35 -3.21 14.40 -9.35
C ALA A 35 -4.49 14.68 -8.57
N MET A 36 -4.58 14.12 -7.37
CA MET A 36 -5.68 14.32 -6.45
C MET A 36 -5.25 15.35 -5.39
N ASP A 37 -6.09 16.37 -5.21
CA ASP A 37 -5.92 17.43 -4.21
C ASP A 37 -6.91 17.30 -3.05
N SER A 38 -7.98 16.52 -3.23
CA SER A 38 -9.07 16.33 -2.27
C SER A 38 -9.79 14.99 -2.46
N PHE A 39 -10.55 14.55 -1.45
CA PHE A 39 -11.37 13.34 -1.51
C PHE A 39 -12.77 13.58 -2.12
N ALA A 40 -12.90 14.53 -3.05
CA ALA A 40 -14.20 14.91 -3.62
C ALA A 40 -14.93 13.73 -4.31
N CYS A 41 -14.18 12.80 -4.91
CA CYS A 41 -14.75 11.60 -5.53
C CYS A 41 -15.37 10.61 -4.53
N LEU A 42 -15.07 10.75 -3.22
CA LEU A 42 -15.58 9.87 -2.17
C LEU A 42 -16.84 10.40 -1.47
N VAL A 43 -17.34 11.60 -1.80
CA VAL A 43 -18.39 12.28 -1.00
C VAL A 43 -19.61 11.40 -0.75
N GLU A 44 -20.13 10.72 -1.77
CA GLU A 44 -21.30 9.85 -1.65
C GLU A 44 -21.02 8.61 -0.79
N VAL A 45 -19.84 8.01 -0.97
CA VAL A 45 -19.39 6.83 -0.21
C VAL A 45 -19.09 7.18 1.24
N GLU A 46 -18.50 8.36 1.51
CA GLU A 46 -18.29 8.90 2.85
C GLU A 46 -19.61 9.18 3.56
N MET A 47 -20.59 9.74 2.85
CA MET A 47 -21.93 9.98 3.41
C MET A 47 -22.61 8.66 3.79
N LEU A 48 -22.61 7.68 2.89
CA LEU A 48 -23.18 6.36 3.14
C LEU A 48 -22.46 5.63 4.28
N GLY A 49 -21.12 5.64 4.24
CA GLY A 49 -20.29 5.05 5.27
C GLY A 49 -20.54 5.66 6.64
N LYS A 50 -20.70 6.98 6.72
CA LYS A 50 -21.07 7.68 7.96
C LYS A 50 -22.44 7.24 8.49
N ILE A 51 -23.44 7.08 7.61
CA ILE A 51 -24.78 6.55 7.98
C ILE A 51 -24.66 5.14 8.57
N TRP A 52 -23.76 4.32 8.03
CA TRP A 52 -23.48 2.96 8.52
C TRP A 52 -22.46 2.91 9.67
N GLY A 53 -21.99 4.05 10.17
CA GLY A 53 -21.09 4.13 11.31
C GLY A 53 -19.62 3.82 11.02
N PHE A 54 -19.18 3.92 9.77
CA PHE A 54 -17.77 3.82 9.40
C PHE A 54 -17.04 5.15 9.64
N ASP A 55 -15.78 5.07 10.09
CA ASP A 55 -14.89 6.22 10.18
C ASP A 55 -14.51 6.71 8.77
N LEU A 56 -14.58 8.02 8.54
CA LEU A 56 -14.19 8.64 7.28
C LEU A 56 -12.69 8.47 7.00
N LYS A 57 -11.86 8.52 8.04
CA LYS A 57 -10.41 8.28 7.94
C LYS A 57 -10.12 6.88 7.43
N PHE A 58 -10.90 5.89 7.87
CA PHE A 58 -10.82 4.52 7.38
C PHE A 58 -11.15 4.43 5.89
N LEU A 59 -12.25 5.06 5.44
CA LEU A 59 -12.65 5.06 4.01
C LEU A 59 -11.62 5.75 3.13
N ARG A 60 -11.04 6.85 3.60
CA ARG A 60 -9.96 7.58 2.90
C ARG A 60 -8.70 6.74 2.83
N SER A 61 -8.28 6.09 3.91
CA SER A 61 -7.16 5.14 3.90
C SER A 61 -7.39 4.02 2.88
N LEU A 62 -8.59 3.44 2.88
CA LEU A 62 -8.97 2.37 1.96
C LEU A 62 -8.89 2.82 0.50
N TYR A 63 -9.35 4.03 0.19
CA TYR A 63 -9.25 4.60 -1.15
C TYR A 63 -7.79 4.80 -1.58
N LEU A 64 -6.96 5.36 -0.71
CA LEU A 64 -5.55 5.55 -1.01
C LEU A 64 -4.82 4.21 -1.22
N LEU A 65 -5.11 3.21 -0.40
CA LEU A 65 -4.59 1.85 -0.58
C LEU A 65 -5.02 1.29 -1.94
N ALA A 66 -6.27 1.48 -2.35
CA ALA A 66 -6.76 1.04 -3.65
C ALA A 66 -6.00 1.72 -4.81
N MET A 67 -5.72 3.02 -4.68
CA MET A 67 -4.91 3.77 -5.65
C MET A 67 -3.48 3.22 -5.76
N TYR A 68 -2.85 2.85 -4.63
CA TYR A 68 -1.56 2.16 -4.65
C TYR A 68 -1.66 0.73 -5.22
N GLU A 69 -2.70 -0.05 -4.93
CA GLU A 69 -2.86 -1.37 -5.57
C GLU A 69 -2.93 -1.24 -7.10
N LEU A 70 -3.59 -0.20 -7.60
CA LEU A 70 -3.72 0.10 -9.03
C LEU A 70 -2.48 0.75 -9.66
N ALA A 71 -1.37 0.89 -8.92
CA ALA A 71 -0.16 1.61 -9.33
C ALA A 71 -0.39 3.07 -9.74
N LYS A 72 -1.42 3.71 -9.18
CA LYS A 72 -1.74 5.13 -9.36
C LYS A 72 -1.04 6.01 -8.33
N ASP A 73 0.13 5.60 -7.85
CA ASP A 73 0.94 6.24 -6.79
C ASP A 73 1.00 7.76 -6.98
N ARG A 74 1.45 8.21 -8.16
CA ARG A 74 1.62 9.64 -8.50
C ARG A 74 0.36 10.48 -8.34
N MET A 75 -0.82 9.87 -8.47
CA MET A 75 -2.08 10.58 -8.36
C MET A 75 -2.41 10.94 -6.91
N VAL A 76 -1.92 10.18 -5.93
CA VAL A 76 -2.29 10.36 -4.51
C VAL A 76 -1.14 10.88 -3.64
N ASP A 77 0.05 10.97 -4.21
CA ASP A 77 1.27 11.36 -3.52
C ASP A 77 1.20 12.75 -2.86
N GLU A 78 0.65 13.74 -3.57
CA GLU A 78 0.49 15.08 -3.01
C GLU A 78 -0.54 15.10 -1.87
N LEU A 79 -1.64 14.37 -2.03
CA LEU A 79 -2.70 14.29 -1.05
C LEU A 79 -2.21 13.70 0.27
N LEU A 80 -1.43 12.63 0.21
CA LEU A 80 -0.81 12.02 1.39
C LEU A 80 0.18 12.95 2.08
N THR A 81 0.95 13.70 1.30
CA THR A 81 1.92 14.65 1.85
C THR A 81 1.22 15.82 2.57
N LYS A 82 0.12 16.32 2.00
CA LYS A 82 -0.63 17.48 2.53
C LYS A 82 -1.56 17.11 3.68
N SER A 83 -2.07 15.87 3.72
CA SER A 83 -3.24 15.51 4.53
C SER A 83 -3.08 14.18 5.29
N ALA A 84 -1.89 13.82 5.77
CA ALA A 84 -1.70 12.58 6.54
C ALA A 84 -2.61 12.46 7.79
N THR A 85 -3.12 13.57 8.32
CA THR A 85 -4.04 13.59 9.47
C THR A 85 -5.47 13.15 9.15
N VAL A 86 -5.85 13.17 7.86
CA VAL A 86 -7.22 12.84 7.40
C VAL A 86 -7.42 11.37 7.08
N ILE A 87 -6.40 10.55 7.31
CA ILE A 87 -6.39 9.11 7.10
C ILE A 87 -6.20 8.38 8.44
N ASP A 88 -6.62 7.12 8.48
CA ASP A 88 -6.30 6.21 9.58
C ASP A 88 -4.87 5.73 9.36
N GLY A 89 -3.92 6.34 10.07
CA GLY A 89 -2.48 6.11 9.92
C GLY A 89 -2.09 4.65 10.19
N PRO A 90 -2.43 4.06 11.35
CA PRO A 90 -2.18 2.66 11.64
C PRO A 90 -2.72 1.71 10.57
N TYR A 91 -4.00 1.86 10.19
CA TYR A 91 -4.60 1.03 9.16
C TYR A 91 -3.91 1.19 7.80
N PHE A 92 -3.60 2.43 7.41
CA PHE A 92 -2.94 2.72 6.15
C PHE A 92 -1.53 2.13 6.10
N VAL A 93 -0.74 2.26 7.17
CA VAL A 93 0.63 1.73 7.23
C VAL A 93 0.64 0.22 7.07
N GLU A 94 -0.22 -0.51 7.79
CA GLU A 94 -0.33 -1.98 7.67
C GLU A 94 -0.68 -2.40 6.24
N GLY A 95 -1.70 -1.76 5.63
CA GLY A 95 -2.08 -2.06 4.26
C GLY A 95 -1.01 -1.67 3.23
N ALA A 96 -0.29 -0.59 3.47
CA ALA A 96 0.81 -0.14 2.61
C ALA A 96 2.01 -1.11 2.66
N VAL A 97 2.33 -1.64 3.84
CA VAL A 97 3.35 -2.70 3.99
C VAL A 97 2.97 -3.91 3.14
N ASP A 98 1.71 -4.35 3.20
CA ASP A 98 1.25 -5.49 2.40
C ASP A 98 1.44 -5.24 0.90
N ILE A 99 1.07 -4.05 0.41
CA ILE A 99 1.27 -3.67 -1.00
C ILE A 99 2.75 -3.67 -1.38
N VAL A 100 3.61 -3.08 -0.55
CA VAL A 100 5.06 -3.02 -0.80
C VAL A 100 5.65 -4.42 -0.83
N CYS A 101 5.30 -5.29 0.13
CA CYS A 101 5.77 -6.67 0.18
C CYS A 101 5.35 -7.44 -1.07
N ARG A 102 4.09 -7.32 -1.53
CA ARG A 102 3.65 -7.95 -2.78
C ARG A 102 4.45 -7.45 -3.99
N ARG A 103 4.60 -6.12 -4.14
CA ARG A 103 5.36 -5.53 -5.25
C ARG A 103 6.82 -5.98 -5.28
N LEU A 104 7.46 -6.05 -4.11
CA LEU A 104 8.85 -6.50 -4.01
C LEU A 104 8.96 -8.02 -4.21
N ASN A 105 8.00 -8.79 -3.72
CA ASN A 105 7.95 -10.23 -3.90
C ASN A 105 7.81 -10.58 -5.40
N ASP A 106 6.88 -9.93 -6.08
CA ASP A 106 6.67 -10.07 -7.53
C ASP A 106 7.92 -9.63 -8.32
N PHE A 107 8.65 -8.62 -7.82
CA PHE A 107 9.88 -8.15 -8.46
C PHE A 107 11.05 -9.13 -8.27
N LEU A 108 11.25 -9.65 -7.06
CA LEU A 108 12.39 -10.50 -6.69
C LEU A 108 12.21 -11.96 -7.15
N PHE A 109 10.99 -12.49 -7.02
CA PHE A 109 10.69 -13.91 -7.22
C PHE A 109 9.80 -14.16 -8.44
N GLY A 110 9.29 -13.12 -9.09
CA GLY A 110 8.52 -13.26 -10.32
C GLY A 110 9.35 -13.67 -11.54
N ASP A 111 8.68 -14.22 -12.54
CA ASP A 111 9.29 -14.83 -13.73
C ASP A 111 10.15 -13.87 -14.59
N ARG A 112 9.98 -12.56 -14.41
CA ARG A 112 10.51 -11.54 -15.33
C ARG A 112 11.94 -11.09 -15.05
N MET A 113 12.55 -11.48 -13.94
CA MET A 113 13.83 -10.90 -13.48
C MET A 113 14.79 -11.93 -12.86
N ARG A 114 15.03 -13.05 -13.57
CA ARG A 114 16.16 -13.96 -13.29
C ARG A 114 17.47 -13.41 -13.89
N THR A 115 17.88 -12.22 -13.49
CA THR A 115 19.20 -11.68 -13.88
C THR A 115 20.20 -11.89 -12.74
N GLY A 116 21.44 -12.28 -13.05
CA GLY A 116 22.45 -12.63 -12.04
C GLY A 116 22.74 -11.53 -11.00
N GLU A 117 22.53 -10.26 -11.36
CA GLU A 117 22.67 -9.12 -10.43
C GLU A 117 21.58 -9.08 -9.35
N ILE A 118 20.34 -9.42 -9.70
CA ILE A 118 19.23 -9.52 -8.73
C ILE A 118 19.46 -10.72 -7.83
N GLN A 119 20.01 -11.82 -8.35
CA GLN A 119 20.47 -12.93 -7.52
C GLN A 119 21.60 -12.50 -6.57
N GLY A 120 22.49 -11.60 -7.01
CA GLY A 120 23.50 -10.97 -6.16
C GLY A 120 22.87 -10.13 -5.04
N VAL A 121 21.87 -9.30 -5.36
CA VAL A 121 21.13 -8.55 -4.34
C VAL A 121 20.42 -9.49 -3.37
N VAL A 122 19.69 -10.50 -3.86
CA VAL A 122 19.02 -11.51 -3.03
C VAL A 122 20.03 -12.26 -2.14
N GLY A 123 21.22 -12.58 -2.66
CA GLY A 123 22.30 -13.21 -1.89
C GLY A 123 22.90 -12.30 -0.81
N MET A 124 22.70 -10.98 -0.88
CA MET A 124 23.09 -10.01 0.14
C MET A 124 21.95 -9.70 1.13
N LEU A 125 20.73 -10.16 0.86
CA LEU A 125 19.61 -9.92 1.76
C LEU A 125 19.66 -10.85 2.95
N ASP A 126 19.29 -10.28 4.09
CA ASP A 126 19.01 -11.02 5.31
C ASP A 126 17.90 -12.05 5.05
N ALA A 127 18.18 -13.32 5.39
CA ALA A 127 17.25 -14.42 5.16
C ALA A 127 15.92 -14.18 5.89
N ASP A 128 15.96 -13.60 7.09
CA ASP A 128 14.79 -13.28 7.89
C ASP A 128 13.93 -12.18 7.24
N LEU A 129 14.55 -11.24 6.50
CA LEU A 129 13.82 -10.23 5.73
C LEU A 129 13.14 -10.84 4.51
N CYS A 130 13.84 -11.73 3.80
CA CYS A 130 13.29 -12.43 2.64
C CYS A 130 12.10 -13.32 3.03
N GLU A 131 12.25 -14.13 4.07
CA GLU A 131 11.18 -14.99 4.59
C GLU A 131 9.97 -14.16 5.04
N TRP A 132 10.21 -13.09 5.81
CA TRP A 132 9.13 -12.20 6.25
C TRP A 132 8.42 -11.54 5.07
N LEU A 133 9.16 -11.06 4.06
CA LEU A 133 8.60 -10.42 2.88
C LEU A 133 7.73 -11.39 2.07
N GLN A 134 8.21 -12.61 1.83
CA GLN A 134 7.46 -13.65 1.13
C GLN A 134 6.20 -14.04 1.90
N SER A 135 6.33 -14.36 3.19
CA SER A 135 5.22 -14.72 4.06
C SER A 135 4.16 -13.61 4.12
N ARG A 136 4.58 -12.34 4.21
CA ARG A 136 3.67 -11.20 4.21
C ARG A 136 2.99 -11.01 2.86
N ALA A 137 3.70 -11.19 1.76
CA ALA A 137 3.13 -11.11 0.41
C ALA A 137 2.06 -12.19 0.19
N GLU A 138 2.37 -13.45 0.51
CA GLU A 138 1.49 -14.61 0.32
C GLU A 138 0.24 -14.58 1.20
N SER A 139 0.36 -14.10 2.44
CA SER A 139 -0.78 -13.98 3.37
C SER A 139 -1.68 -12.78 3.07
N SER A 140 -1.25 -11.87 2.20
CA SER A 140 -1.99 -10.66 1.86
C SER A 140 -2.82 -10.82 0.58
N SER A 141 -3.97 -10.15 0.51
CA SER A 141 -4.90 -10.27 -0.62
C SER A 141 -5.12 -8.92 -1.28
N TYR A 142 -5.16 -8.90 -2.61
CA TYR A 142 -5.67 -7.75 -3.36
C TYR A 142 -7.16 -7.58 -3.11
N PHE A 143 -7.60 -6.34 -2.91
CA PHE A 143 -9.02 -6.04 -2.81
C PHE A 143 -9.55 -5.27 -4.03
N VAL A 144 -8.67 -4.78 -4.91
CA VAL A 144 -9.06 -4.21 -6.21
C VAL A 144 -9.18 -5.27 -7.31
N LYS A 145 -10.19 -5.15 -8.18
CA LYS A 145 -10.42 -6.00 -9.36
C LYS A 145 -10.44 -5.14 -10.64
N PRO A 146 -9.77 -5.53 -11.74
CA PRO A 146 -9.07 -6.81 -12.00
C PRO A 146 -7.59 -6.78 -11.58
N GLY A 147 -7.28 -6.87 -10.27
CA GLY A 147 -5.92 -6.99 -9.75
C GLY A 147 -5.02 -5.78 -10.02
N PRO A 148 -3.79 -5.78 -9.47
CA PRO A 148 -2.80 -4.77 -9.80
C PRO A 148 -2.32 -4.93 -11.26
N PRO A 149 -1.73 -3.89 -11.87
CA PRO A 149 -1.09 -4.02 -13.17
C PRO A 149 0.08 -5.02 -13.13
N SER A 150 0.27 -5.75 -14.23
CA SER A 150 1.25 -6.85 -14.33
C SER A 150 2.74 -6.44 -14.19
N SER A 151 3.04 -5.15 -14.09
CA SER A 151 4.39 -4.65 -13.85
C SER A 151 4.35 -3.27 -13.21
N ILE A 152 4.94 -3.18 -12.02
CA ILE A 152 5.14 -1.92 -11.29
C ILE A 152 6.65 -1.65 -11.26
N ARG A 153 7.05 -0.44 -11.65
CA ARG A 153 8.46 -0.06 -11.66
C ARG A 153 8.99 -0.01 -10.22
N ILE A 154 10.16 -0.62 -9.98
CA ILE A 154 10.78 -0.63 -8.65
C ILE A 154 10.99 0.77 -8.06
N GLY A 155 11.25 1.78 -8.91
CA GLY A 155 11.39 3.17 -8.47
C GLY A 155 10.11 3.74 -7.86
N ASN A 156 8.94 3.38 -8.37
CA ASN A 156 7.66 3.77 -7.76
C ASN A 156 7.48 3.09 -6.40
N THR A 157 7.82 1.80 -6.32
CA THR A 157 7.81 1.05 -5.05
C THR A 157 8.74 1.68 -4.03
N HIS A 158 9.97 2.05 -4.40
CA HIS A 158 10.91 2.71 -3.49
C HIS A 158 10.38 4.05 -2.97
N LEU A 159 9.83 4.90 -3.87
CA LEU A 159 9.21 6.18 -3.47
C LEU A 159 8.04 5.96 -2.50
N PHE A 160 7.21 4.96 -2.75
CA PHE A 160 6.12 4.60 -1.85
C PHE A 160 6.64 4.15 -0.48
N THR A 161 7.67 3.28 -0.43
CA THR A 161 8.27 2.82 0.82
C THR A 161 8.92 3.98 1.61
N MET A 162 9.55 4.94 0.93
CA MET A 162 10.09 6.14 1.59
C MET A 162 8.99 6.96 2.28
N ARG A 163 7.83 7.12 1.63
CA ARG A 163 6.68 7.80 2.25
C ARG A 163 6.09 7.00 3.40
N LEU A 164 6.04 5.68 3.25
CA LEU A 164 5.60 4.77 4.31
C LEU A 164 6.48 4.92 5.55
N LEU A 165 7.80 5.03 5.38
CA LEU A 165 8.73 5.32 6.47
C LEU A 165 8.37 6.63 7.17
N SER A 166 8.19 7.73 6.42
CA SER A 166 7.78 9.02 7.00
C SER A 166 6.44 8.94 7.75
N LEU A 167 5.44 8.26 7.19
CA LEU A 167 4.14 8.09 7.83
C LEU A 167 4.22 7.24 9.09
N SER A 168 4.97 6.14 9.05
CA SER A 168 5.16 5.24 10.20
C SER A 168 5.83 5.90 11.40
N ALA A 169 6.63 6.95 11.19
CA ALA A 169 7.23 7.74 12.26
C ALA A 169 6.15 8.52 13.05
N THR A 170 5.12 8.99 12.34
CA THR A 170 4.02 9.80 12.91
C THR A 170 2.82 8.96 13.37
N ALA A 171 2.61 7.78 12.78
CA ALA A 171 1.55 6.86 13.17
C ALA A 171 1.95 6.05 14.42
N GLN A 172 0.98 5.71 15.26
CA GLN A 172 1.18 4.85 16.44
C GLN A 172 1.35 3.39 16.00
N ILE A 173 2.51 3.08 15.42
CA ILE A 173 2.87 1.77 14.88
C ILE A 173 3.84 1.07 15.82
N GLU A 174 3.73 -0.25 15.92
CA GLU A 174 4.65 -1.08 16.67
C GLU A 174 6.12 -0.87 16.23
N PRO A 175 7.07 -0.75 17.16
CA PRO A 175 8.49 -0.56 16.84
C PRO A 175 9.05 -1.63 15.90
N ALA A 176 8.63 -2.89 16.07
CA ALA A 176 9.07 -3.99 15.23
C ALA A 176 8.70 -3.79 13.75
N LEU A 177 7.47 -3.31 13.48
CA LEU A 177 7.05 -3.03 12.11
C LEU A 177 7.82 -1.84 11.52
N ARG A 178 8.13 -0.81 12.32
CA ARG A 178 8.97 0.32 11.86
C ARG A 178 10.36 -0.13 11.41
N VAL A 179 10.98 -1.07 12.14
CA VAL A 179 12.26 -1.67 11.75
C VAL A 179 12.12 -2.40 10.41
N LYS A 180 11.05 -3.19 10.23
CA LYS A 180 10.80 -3.88 8.94
C LYS A 180 10.57 -2.88 7.80
N ILE A 181 9.83 -1.80 8.02
CA ILE A 181 9.64 -0.72 7.02
C ILE A 181 10.99 -0.09 6.62
N HIS A 182 11.87 0.18 7.59
CA HIS A 182 13.21 0.67 7.30
C HIS A 182 14.01 -0.33 6.46
N SER A 183 13.96 -1.63 6.78
CA SER A 183 14.60 -2.67 5.97
C SER A 183 14.05 -2.72 4.53
N LEU A 184 12.74 -2.52 4.34
CA LEU A 184 12.13 -2.41 3.01
C LEU A 184 12.63 -1.19 2.22
N VAL A 185 12.90 -0.07 2.89
CA VAL A 185 13.52 1.12 2.27
C VAL A 185 14.91 0.78 1.75
N VAL A 186 15.74 0.15 2.58
CA VAL A 186 17.11 -0.26 2.21
C VAL A 186 17.08 -1.23 1.04
N LEU A 187 16.24 -2.27 1.10
CA LEU A 187 16.05 -3.25 0.03
C LEU A 187 15.65 -2.58 -1.28
N SER A 188 14.56 -1.82 -1.27
CA SER A 188 14.06 -1.16 -2.49
C SER A 188 15.06 -0.16 -3.08
N GLY A 189 15.81 0.56 -2.24
CA GLY A 189 16.87 1.47 -2.68
C GLY A 189 18.06 0.74 -3.30
N THR A 190 18.48 -0.39 -2.74
CA THR A 190 19.54 -1.25 -3.32
C THR A 190 19.11 -1.79 -4.68
N LEU A 191 17.86 -2.23 -4.81
CA LEU A 191 17.32 -2.70 -6.09
C LEU A 191 17.28 -1.59 -7.15
N VAL A 192 16.87 -0.37 -6.78
CA VAL A 192 16.91 0.78 -7.68
C VAL A 192 18.33 1.04 -8.19
N LYS A 193 19.33 1.09 -7.28
CA LYS A 193 20.74 1.32 -7.64
C LYS A 193 21.29 0.23 -8.56
N ALA A 194 21.00 -1.04 -8.26
CA ALA A 194 21.45 -2.16 -9.08
C ALA A 194 20.90 -2.08 -10.52
N LEU A 195 19.67 -1.59 -10.69
CA LEU A 195 19.08 -1.41 -12.02
C LEU A 195 19.52 -0.12 -12.73
N GLU A 196 19.86 0.93 -12.00
CA GLU A 196 20.38 2.18 -12.58
C GLU A 196 21.80 2.03 -13.15
N GLY A 197 22.62 1.14 -12.58
CA GLY A 197 23.92 0.78 -13.12
C GLY A 197 23.91 0.12 -14.52
N ARG A 198 22.73 -0.13 -15.10
CA ARG A 198 22.54 -0.66 -16.46
C ARG A 198 22.46 0.40 -17.57
N LYS A 199 22.46 1.69 -17.21
CA LYS A 199 22.46 2.79 -18.19
C LYS A 199 23.88 3.26 -18.48
#